data_AF-A0A8C8CM59-F1
#
_entry.id   AF-A0A8C8CM59-F1
#
_cell.length_a   1.000
_cell.length_b   1.000
_cell.length_c   1.000
_cell.angle_alpha   90.00
_cell.angle_beta   90.00
_cell.angle_gamma   90.00
#
_symmetry.space_group_name_H-M   'P 1'
#
loop_
_entity.id
_entity.type
_entity.pdbx_description
1 polymer ?
#
loop_
_entity_poly.entity_id
_entity_poly.type
_entity_poly.pdbx_seq_one_letter_code
_entity_poly.pdbx_strand_id
1 'polypeptide(L)'
;MAGKEELSYSEAIAAAGDAFHRFPLIKIQGGYWEEREKRNILYIFYEDMKENPQREVERIMRYLDLSLADDVISRIVELTSFKTMKENPMANYSFILKPVFDQSISPFMRKGVVGDWTNHFSPAQTQLFDEDYKRKMKDADIPFRTDI
;
A
#
# COMPACT_ATOMS: atom_id res chain seq x y z
N MET A 1 4.55 -28.40 15.87
CA MET A 1 3.83 -28.04 14.63
C MET A 1 2.38 -27.76 15.01
N ALA A 2 2.02 -26.50 15.21
CA ALA A 2 0.64 -26.10 15.44
C ALA A 2 0.07 -25.67 14.09
N GLY A 3 -0.97 -26.38 13.63
CA GLY A 3 -1.71 -26.00 12.43
C GLY A 3 -2.29 -24.61 12.64
N LYS A 4 -2.00 -23.69 11.71
CA LYS A 4 -2.72 -22.42 11.66
C LYS A 4 -4.14 -22.76 11.21
N GLU A 5 -5.12 -22.61 12.09
CA GLU A 5 -6.52 -22.54 11.67
C GLU A 5 -6.64 -21.40 10.64
N GLU A 6 -7.08 -21.76 9.44
CA GLU A 6 -7.31 -20.83 8.35
C GLU A 6 -8.56 -20.05 8.70
N LEU A 7 -8.41 -18.76 9.02
CA LEU A 7 -9.54 -17.88 9.36
C LEU A 7 -10.56 -17.91 8.23
N SER A 8 -11.84 -18.04 8.57
CA SER A 8 -12.90 -17.86 7.58
C SER A 8 -12.85 -16.44 7.03
N TYR A 9 -13.35 -16.27 5.81
CA TYR A 9 -13.37 -14.97 5.14
C TYR A 9 -14.05 -13.87 5.97
N SER A 10 -15.14 -14.21 6.66
CA SER A 10 -15.83 -13.32 7.60
C SER A 10 -14.97 -12.93 8.80
N GLU A 11 -14.20 -13.87 9.35
CA GLU A 11 -13.29 -13.60 10.48
C GLU A 11 -12.10 -12.76 10.03
N ALA A 12 -11.58 -13.00 8.82
CA ALA A 12 -10.51 -12.20 8.23
C ALA A 12 -10.94 -10.74 7.98
N ILE A 13 -12.16 -10.51 7.46
CA ILE A 13 -12.72 -9.16 7.32
C ILE A 13 -12.98 -8.51 8.67
N ALA A 14 -13.52 -9.24 9.64
CA ALA A 14 -13.78 -8.70 10.97
C ALA A 14 -12.47 -8.27 11.64
N ALA A 15 -11.43 -9.11 11.59
CA ALA A 15 -10.10 -8.80 12.11
C ALA A 15 -9.44 -7.63 11.37
N ALA A 16 -9.55 -7.57 10.03
CA ALA A 16 -9.05 -6.44 9.25
C ALA A 16 -9.82 -5.14 9.58
N GLY A 17 -11.14 -5.22 9.67
CA GLY A 17 -12.01 -4.10 10.03
C GLY A 17 -11.71 -3.55 11.42
N ASP A 18 -11.41 -4.41 12.40
CA ASP A 18 -11.03 -4.01 13.75
C ASP A 18 -9.63 -3.35 13.79
N ALA A 19 -8.70 -3.80 12.93
CA ALA A 19 -7.41 -3.13 12.74
C ALA A 19 -7.56 -1.72 12.13
N PHE A 20 -8.55 -1.50 11.25
CA PHE A 20 -8.89 -0.18 10.72
C PHE A 20 -9.58 0.74 11.75
N HIS A 21 -10.17 0.20 12.83
CA HIS A 21 -10.75 1.00 13.92
C HIS A 21 -9.69 1.59 14.88
N ARG A 22 -8.42 1.15 14.80
CA ARG A 22 -7.37 1.54 15.75
C ARG A 22 -6.71 2.90 15.45
N PHE A 23 -7.09 3.58 14.35
CA PHE A 23 -6.70 4.96 14.05
C PHE A 23 -7.95 5.81 13.74
N PRO A 24 -8.36 6.76 14.61
CA PRO A 24 -9.55 7.57 14.42
C PRO A 24 -9.31 8.75 13.45
N LEU A 25 -8.55 8.51 12.37
CA LEU A 25 -8.34 9.53 11.33
C LEU A 25 -9.11 9.09 10.09
N ILE A 26 -10.31 9.66 10.02
CA ILE A 26 -11.25 9.70 8.88
C ILE A 26 -12.22 8.52 8.82
N LYS A 27 -13.50 8.85 9.09
CA LYS A 27 -14.65 7.95 8.86
C LYS A 27 -14.61 7.45 7.42
N ILE A 28 -14.70 6.14 7.25
CA ILE A 28 -14.63 5.45 5.95
C ILE A 28 -15.93 5.73 5.17
N GLN A 29 -15.97 6.89 4.53
CA GLN A 29 -16.52 7.14 3.19
C GLN A 29 -15.87 8.44 2.73
N GLY A 30 -15.17 8.42 1.59
CA GLY A 30 -14.48 9.59 1.06
C GLY A 30 -13.10 9.89 1.63
N GLY A 31 -12.79 9.59 2.90
CA GLY A 31 -11.40 9.51 3.36
C GLY A 31 -10.55 10.79 3.15
N TYR A 32 -9.24 10.58 2.99
CA TYR A 32 -8.33 11.60 2.44
C TYR A 32 -8.62 11.93 0.98
N TRP A 33 -9.41 11.10 0.28
CA TRP A 33 -9.76 11.33 -1.11
C TRP A 33 -10.63 12.59 -1.21
N GLU A 34 -11.78 12.68 -0.55
CA GLU A 34 -12.62 13.89 -0.55
C GLU A 34 -11.88 15.11 0.02
N GLU A 35 -11.08 14.93 1.06
CA GLU A 35 -10.35 16.05 1.68
C GLU A 35 -9.25 16.62 0.78
N ARG A 36 -8.80 15.87 -0.26
CA ARG A 36 -7.81 16.34 -1.23
C ARG A 36 -8.25 17.58 -2.01
N GLU A 37 -9.56 17.80 -2.13
CA GLU A 37 -10.13 18.97 -2.83
C GLU A 37 -10.25 20.19 -1.91
N LYS A 38 -10.22 19.99 -0.59
CA LYS A 38 -10.44 21.04 0.41
C LYS A 38 -9.15 21.48 1.10
N ARG A 39 -8.13 20.63 1.10
CA ARG A 39 -6.88 20.81 1.84
C ARG A 39 -5.69 20.61 0.91
N ASN A 40 -4.53 21.11 1.33
CA ASN A 40 -3.29 20.85 0.64
C ASN A 40 -2.84 19.40 0.92
N ILE A 41 -3.36 18.46 0.14
CA ILE A 41 -3.04 17.03 0.21
C ILE A 41 -2.71 16.51 -1.18
N LEU A 42 -1.50 16.00 -1.38
CA LEU A 42 -1.15 15.23 -2.56
C LEU A 42 -1.57 13.77 -2.37
N TYR A 43 -2.60 13.35 -3.12
CA TYR A 43 -3.05 11.96 -3.12
C TYR A 43 -2.31 11.16 -4.19
N ILE A 44 -1.59 10.09 -3.79
CA ILE A 44 -0.75 9.26 -4.67
C ILE A 44 -1.21 7.81 -4.58
N PHE A 45 -1.21 7.11 -5.72
CA PHE A 45 -1.48 5.68 -5.78
C PHE A 45 -0.18 4.89 -5.80
N TYR A 46 -0.17 3.76 -5.10
CA TYR A 46 0.98 2.87 -5.09
C TYR A 46 1.25 2.31 -6.49
N GLU A 47 0.18 2.02 -7.22
CA GLU A 47 0.19 1.48 -8.57
C GLU A 47 0.83 2.46 -9.56
N ASP A 48 0.55 3.75 -9.42
CA ASP A 48 1.17 4.80 -10.24
C ASP A 48 2.68 4.88 -9.98
N MET A 49 3.10 4.80 -8.71
CA MET A 49 4.54 4.79 -8.35
C MET A 49 5.24 3.53 -8.86
N LYS A 50 4.52 2.42 -8.98
CA LYS A 50 5.06 1.16 -9.51
C LYS A 50 5.14 1.16 -11.03
N GLU A 51 4.18 1.76 -11.72
CA GLU A 51 4.10 1.86 -13.17
C GLU A 51 5.09 2.89 -13.72
N ASN A 52 5.14 4.09 -13.12
CA ASN A 52 6.06 5.15 -13.54
C ASN A 52 6.60 5.94 -12.33
N PRO A 53 7.64 5.44 -11.65
CA PRO A 53 8.18 6.09 -10.46
C PRO A 53 8.75 7.48 -10.75
N GLN A 54 9.31 7.71 -11.93
CA GLN A 54 9.88 9.01 -12.30
C GLN A 54 8.78 10.09 -12.36
N ARG A 55 7.66 9.79 -13.04
CA ARG A 55 6.50 10.69 -13.13
C ARG A 55 5.96 11.04 -11.74
N GLU A 56 5.86 10.06 -10.85
CA GLU A 56 5.33 10.32 -9.50
C GLU A 56 6.33 11.10 -8.64
N VAL A 57 7.65 10.87 -8.77
CA VAL A 57 8.66 11.70 -8.10
C VAL A 57 8.58 13.15 -8.59
N GLU A 58 8.50 13.38 -9.91
CA GLU A 58 8.31 14.71 -10.49
C GLU A 58 7.03 15.39 -9.98
N ARG A 59 5.95 14.62 -9.83
CA ARG A 59 4.68 15.12 -9.27
C ARG A 59 4.82 15.50 -7.80
N ILE A 60 5.55 14.73 -6.99
CA ILE A 60 5.85 15.07 -5.59
C ILE A 60 6.72 16.33 -5.53
N MET A 61 7.76 16.45 -6.36
CA MET A 61 8.64 17.62 -6.36
C MET A 61 7.88 18.89 -6.73
N ARG A 62 7.04 18.84 -7.79
CA ARG A 62 6.17 19.96 -8.16
C ARG A 62 5.21 20.35 -7.05
N TYR A 63 4.64 19.38 -6.34
CA TYR A 63 3.75 19.65 -5.21
C TYR A 63 4.47 20.30 -4.02
N LEU A 64 5.76 20.01 -3.84
CA LEU A 64 6.61 20.64 -2.82
C LEU A 64 7.22 21.98 -3.28
N ASP A 65 6.81 22.50 -4.45
CA ASP A 65 7.41 23.69 -5.09
C ASP A 65 8.94 23.57 -5.30
N LEU A 66 9.42 22.36 -5.55
CA LEU A 66 10.83 22.07 -5.83
C LEU A 66 11.06 21.81 -7.31
N SER A 67 12.12 22.42 -7.85
CA SER A 67 12.64 22.13 -9.20
C SER A 67 13.97 21.40 -9.05
N LEU A 68 14.00 20.14 -9.49
CA LEU A 68 15.22 19.31 -9.48
C LEU A 68 15.66 19.03 -10.91
N ALA A 69 16.96 18.83 -11.09
CA ALA A 69 17.51 18.35 -12.36
C ALA A 69 17.20 16.86 -12.57
N ASP A 70 17.09 16.44 -13.84
CA ASP A 70 16.69 15.09 -14.24
C ASP A 70 17.62 14.00 -13.68
N ASP A 71 18.90 14.30 -13.48
CA ASP A 71 19.88 13.41 -12.88
C ASP A 71 19.59 13.14 -11.39
N VAL A 72 19.17 14.18 -10.66
CA VAL A 72 18.75 14.06 -9.25
C VAL A 72 17.47 13.24 -9.14
N ILE A 73 16.49 13.47 -10.03
CA ILE A 73 15.24 12.71 -10.08
C ILE A 73 15.53 11.23 -10.36
N SER A 74 16.36 10.97 -11.37
CA SER A 74 16.81 9.61 -11.73
C SER A 74 17.49 8.92 -10.55
N ARG A 75 18.32 9.66 -9.79
CA ARG A 75 18.98 9.14 -8.60
C ARG A 75 18.01 8.82 -7.47
N ILE A 76 17.00 9.66 -7.25
CA ILE A 76 15.94 9.39 -6.27
C ILE A 76 15.24 8.08 -6.64
N VAL A 77 14.78 7.94 -7.88
CA VAL A 77 14.09 6.73 -8.36
C VAL A 77 14.92 5.46 -8.14
N GLU A 78 16.22 5.52 -8.43
CA GLU A 78 17.14 4.39 -8.20
C GLU A 78 17.28 4.04 -6.72
N LEU A 79 17.49 5.05 -5.86
CA LEU A 79 17.72 4.86 -4.43
C LEU A 79 16.45 4.41 -3.68
N THR A 80 15.28 4.86 -4.14
CA THR A 80 13.99 4.44 -3.58
C THR A 80 13.40 3.23 -4.31
N SER A 81 14.15 2.59 -5.22
CA SER A 81 13.70 1.36 -5.84
C SER A 81 13.59 0.23 -4.82
N PHE A 82 12.67 -0.71 -5.04
CA PHE A 82 12.45 -1.83 -4.12
C PHE A 82 13.73 -2.64 -3.88
N LYS A 83 14.53 -2.85 -4.93
CA LYS A 83 15.82 -3.56 -4.83
C LYS A 83 16.76 -2.84 -3.87
N THR A 84 16.99 -1.55 -4.08
CA THR A 84 17.89 -0.75 -3.24
C THR A 84 17.39 -0.64 -1.81
N MET A 85 16.09 -0.38 -1.61
CA MET A 85 15.52 -0.25 -0.28
C MET A 85 15.51 -1.56 0.51
N LYS A 86 15.38 -2.71 -0.17
CA LYS A 86 15.44 -4.04 0.46
C LYS A 86 16.82 -4.34 1.06
N GLU A 87 17.88 -3.86 0.42
CA GLU A 87 19.26 -4.03 0.88
C GLU A 87 19.69 -2.97 1.91
N ASN A 88 18.96 -1.86 2.01
CA ASN A 88 19.28 -0.75 2.91
C ASN A 88 18.80 -1.02 4.36
N PRO A 89 19.70 -1.18 5.35
CA PRO A 89 19.34 -1.43 6.76
C PRO A 89 18.48 -0.33 7.38
N MET A 90 18.59 0.91 6.90
CA MET A 90 17.80 2.04 7.39
C MET A 90 16.34 2.01 6.89
N ALA A 91 16.06 1.24 5.84
CA ALA A 91 14.75 1.19 5.20
C ALA A 91 14.06 -0.18 5.32
N ASN A 92 14.81 -1.28 5.43
CA ASN A 92 14.29 -2.64 5.47
C ASN A 92 13.93 -3.14 6.88
N TYR A 93 14.02 -2.27 7.90
CA TYR A 93 13.72 -2.58 9.30
C TYR A 93 14.58 -3.68 9.93
N SER A 94 15.76 -4.01 9.36
CA SER A 94 16.65 -5.03 9.93
C SER A 94 17.18 -4.68 11.32
N PHE A 95 17.08 -3.41 11.72
CA PHE A 95 17.42 -2.92 13.05
C PHE A 95 16.38 -3.28 14.13
N ILE A 96 15.16 -3.67 13.75
CA ILE A 96 14.13 -4.07 14.71
C ILE A 96 14.43 -5.46 15.25
N LEU A 97 14.35 -5.59 16.57
CA LEU A 97 14.61 -6.85 17.25
C LEU A 97 13.54 -7.90 16.93
N LYS A 98 14.00 -9.15 16.81
CA LYS A 98 13.17 -10.33 16.46
C LYS A 98 11.90 -10.50 17.31
N PRO A 99 11.87 -10.23 18.64
CA PRO A 99 10.65 -10.34 19.43
C PRO A 99 9.55 -9.36 19.01
N VAL A 100 9.90 -8.24 18.36
CA VAL A 100 8.97 -7.23 17.86
C VAL A 100 8.60 -7.51 16.41
N PHE A 101 9.59 -7.84 15.58
CA PHE A 101 9.37 -8.12 14.16
C PHE A 101 10.31 -9.21 13.65
N ASP A 102 9.78 -10.43 13.53
CA ASP A 102 10.55 -11.58 13.07
C ASP A 102 10.61 -11.66 11.54
N GLN A 103 11.66 -11.05 10.98
CA GLN A 103 11.91 -11.06 9.54
C GLN A 103 12.22 -12.45 8.96
N SER A 104 12.51 -13.47 9.79
CA SER A 104 12.72 -14.84 9.30
C SER A 104 11.42 -15.53 8.91
N ILE A 105 10.27 -15.07 9.41
CA ILE A 105 8.94 -15.54 9.01
C ILE A 105 8.52 -14.82 7.72
N SER A 106 8.63 -13.49 7.72
CA SER A 106 8.38 -12.68 6.53
C SER A 106 9.19 -11.38 6.62
N PRO A 107 10.03 -11.07 5.61
CA PRO A 107 10.79 -9.82 5.62
C PRO A 107 9.86 -8.62 5.42
N PHE A 108 10.24 -7.45 5.96
CA PHE A 108 9.46 -6.22 5.79
C PHE A 108 9.30 -5.87 4.31
N MET A 109 10.42 -5.87 3.58
CA MET A 109 10.48 -5.71 2.13
C MET A 109 10.20 -7.05 1.43
N ARG A 110 8.93 -7.47 1.42
CA ARG A 110 8.51 -8.81 0.95
C ARG A 110 8.60 -9.03 -0.57
N LYS A 111 7.68 -8.45 -1.34
CA LYS A 111 7.62 -8.57 -2.82
C LYS A 111 7.65 -7.23 -3.53
N GLY A 112 6.94 -6.21 -3.04
CA GLY A 112 6.93 -4.87 -3.64
C GLY A 112 6.34 -4.82 -5.06
N VAL A 113 5.27 -5.59 -5.30
CA VAL A 113 4.59 -5.74 -6.59
C VAL A 113 3.09 -5.53 -6.44
N VAL A 114 2.45 -5.03 -7.50
CA VAL A 114 0.99 -4.96 -7.64
C VAL A 114 0.49 -6.32 -8.16
N GLY A 115 -0.72 -6.73 -7.79
CA GLY A 115 -1.32 -7.98 -8.27
C GLY A 115 -0.99 -9.24 -7.46
N ASP A 116 -0.16 -9.15 -6.41
CA ASP A 116 0.20 -10.33 -5.61
C ASP A 116 -1.00 -11.00 -4.92
N TRP A 117 -2.11 -10.26 -4.74
CA TRP A 117 -3.35 -10.77 -4.15
C TRP A 117 -3.90 -12.01 -4.91
N THR A 118 -3.69 -12.09 -6.22
CA THR A 118 -4.09 -13.23 -7.06
C THR A 118 -3.44 -14.55 -6.64
N ASN A 119 -2.29 -14.50 -5.97
CA ASN A 119 -1.59 -15.69 -5.45
C ASN A 119 -2.15 -16.17 -4.11
N HIS A 120 -3.04 -15.41 -3.47
CA HIS A 120 -3.55 -15.71 -2.12
C HIS A 120 -5.07 -15.94 -2.09
N PHE A 121 -5.81 -15.35 -3.01
CA PHE A 121 -7.28 -15.46 -3.04
C PHE A 121 -7.73 -16.64 -3.90
N SER A 122 -8.57 -17.49 -3.32
CA SER A 122 -9.35 -18.45 -4.11
C SER A 122 -10.45 -17.74 -4.92
N PRO A 123 -10.95 -18.33 -6.01
CA PRO A 123 -12.02 -17.73 -6.81
C PRO A 123 -13.27 -17.35 -5.98
N ALA A 124 -13.62 -18.17 -4.99
CA ALA A 124 -14.74 -17.89 -4.09
C ALA A 124 -14.48 -16.68 -3.18
N GLN A 125 -13.27 -16.55 -2.64
CA GLN A 125 -12.89 -15.39 -1.82
C GLN A 125 -12.82 -14.10 -2.63
N THR A 126 -12.33 -14.16 -3.87
CA THR A 126 -12.32 -13.02 -4.80
C THR A 126 -13.74 -12.53 -5.05
N GLN A 127 -14.67 -13.43 -5.35
CA GLN A 127 -16.06 -13.05 -5.58
C GLN A 127 -16.69 -12.36 -4.36
N LEU A 128 -16.50 -12.93 -3.17
CA LEU A 128 -17.01 -12.35 -1.93
C LEU A 128 -16.42 -10.95 -1.67
N PHE A 129 -15.14 -10.77 -1.99
CA PHE A 129 -14.46 -9.48 -1.85
C PHE A 129 -14.94 -8.44 -2.84
N ASP A 130 -15.12 -8.81 -4.11
CA ASP A 130 -15.61 -7.90 -5.12
C ASP A 130 -17.04 -7.42 -4.80
N GLU A 131 -17.89 -8.30 -4.29
CA GLU A 131 -19.25 -7.95 -3.86
C GLU A 131 -19.25 -7.00 -2.65
N ASP A 132 -18.44 -7.29 -1.63
CA ASP A 132 -18.31 -6.43 -0.44
C ASP A 132 -17.66 -5.08 -0.77
N TYR A 133 -16.63 -5.08 -1.61
CA TYR A 133 -15.94 -3.88 -2.09
C TYR A 133 -16.88 -2.97 -2.86
N LYS A 134 -17.62 -3.50 -3.85
CA LYS A 134 -18.63 -2.74 -4.61
C LYS A 134 -19.65 -2.09 -3.69
N ARG A 135 -20.13 -2.82 -2.68
CA ARG A 135 -21.11 -2.30 -1.72
C ARG A 135 -20.55 -1.18 -0.84
N LYS A 136 -19.31 -1.32 -0.36
CA LYS A 136 -18.67 -0.35 0.55
C LYS A 136 -18.16 0.89 -0.18
N MET A 137 -17.64 0.73 -1.39
CA MET A 137 -17.03 1.80 -2.18
C MET A 137 -17.99 2.49 -3.15
N LYS A 138 -19.27 2.08 -3.17
CA LYS A 138 -20.29 2.61 -4.12
C LYS A 138 -20.36 4.14 -4.21
N ASP A 139 -20.11 4.84 -3.11
CA ASP A 139 -20.23 6.30 -3.01
C ASP A 139 -18.86 7.00 -3.16
N ALA A 140 -17.77 6.24 -3.29
CA ALA A 140 -16.41 6.74 -3.39
C ALA A 140 -15.83 6.37 -4.76
N ASP A 141 -15.74 7.35 -5.66
CA ASP A 141 -15.17 7.18 -7.00
C ASP A 141 -13.63 7.27 -6.95
N ILE A 142 -13.01 6.30 -6.26
CA ILE A 142 -11.55 6.19 -6.15
C ILE A 142 -11.07 5.15 -7.16
N PRO A 143 -10.22 5.52 -8.15
CA PRO A 143 -9.81 4.64 -9.24
C PRO A 143 -8.66 3.70 -8.82
N PHE A 144 -8.87 2.87 -7.79
CA PHE A 144 -7.88 1.86 -7.40
C PHE A 144 -7.67 0.84 -8.51
N ARG A 145 -6.41 0.51 -8.78
CA ARG A 145 -6.01 -0.54 -9.73
C ARG A 145 -5.53 -1.78 -8.98
N THR A 146 -5.94 -2.96 -9.43
CA THR A 146 -5.55 -4.25 -8.82
C THR A 146 -4.35 -4.90 -9.49
N ASP A 147 -3.94 -4.36 -10.63
CA ASP A 147 -2.92 -4.83 -11.56
C ASP A 147 -2.36 -3.64 -12.36
N ILE A 148 -1.13 -3.80 -12.87
CA ILE A 148 -0.41 -2.86 -13.74
C ILE A 148 0.35 -3.61 -14.82
#